data_AF-A0A922MBQ3-F1
#
_entry.id   AF-A0A922MBQ3-F1
#
_cell.length_a   1.000
_cell.length_b   1.000
_cell.length_c   1.000
_cell.angle_alpha   90.00
_cell.angle_beta   90.00
_cell.angle_gamma   90.00
#
_symmetry.space_group_name_H-M   'P 1'
#
loop_
_entity.id
_entity.type
_entity.pdbx_description
1 polymer ?
#
loop_
_entity_poly.entity_id
_entity_poly.type
_entity_poly.pdbx_seq_one_letter_code
_entity_poly.pdbx_strand_id
1 'polypeptide(L)'
;MKYEETLQREWDISKELPCGDVSGDDVTPSDAALGALLEDAEPADADAERRVRRLGSRLARLDALNVAGMLAAATESGGAGAALAERLEAGLGAGAALSQRLRRYDALARAAPAAPHARSDAARADANARVLLAELADLFGWLDAAPLRDLDSLAEVALTSNEGRAQALAAAEALRSALRAEASAPAPRRRLAAVRERLRRLSRARDQLAAALARHLNNALIHLGNEAAHESRAHRHHADLLPYAPFMRWLKDMDEKAFEALAKVYVGTWARVYERELRAACEAARAALAAAPPDRADEPLDTVLSLVESLCNAEQDFCTQFFFLDIDVKGDGGDGERSEGGERGEARRGASETRRFMCDLFPALEAELVALVAHVERHDPYGAMRALACVGRRVLGAGADAGGGAGAAGGAGAAGGASDARWARAALAGVAVAAKRGADRCVAERLAALPDAVKQVCPSPSVYLSVFIRLRRI
;
A
#
# COMPACT_ATOMS: atom_id res chain seq x y z
N MET A 1 -76.74 -9.32 -0.63
CA MET A 1 -77.58 -8.11 -0.78
C MET A 1 -77.13 -6.99 0.15
N LYS A 2 -77.62 -6.83 1.40
CA LYS A 2 -77.20 -5.70 2.27
C LYS A 2 -75.71 -5.69 2.67
N TYR A 3 -75.06 -6.85 2.73
CA TYR A 3 -73.63 -6.98 3.09
C TYR A 3 -72.69 -6.76 1.90
N GLU A 4 -73.15 -7.05 0.68
CA GLU A 4 -72.40 -6.80 -0.56
C GLU A 4 -72.47 -5.32 -0.95
N GLU A 5 -73.62 -4.67 -0.75
CA GLU A 5 -73.75 -3.22 -0.98
C GLU A 5 -72.88 -2.37 -0.03
N THR A 6 -72.63 -2.84 1.20
CA THR A 6 -71.69 -2.19 2.13
C THR A 6 -70.23 -2.37 1.70
N LEU A 7 -69.85 -3.55 1.22
CA LEU A 7 -68.51 -3.81 0.72
C LEU A 7 -68.22 -3.08 -0.59
N GLN A 8 -69.21 -2.96 -1.48
CA GLN A 8 -69.09 -2.18 -2.71
C GLN A 8 -68.89 -0.68 -2.42
N ARG A 9 -69.62 -0.15 -1.42
CA ARG A 9 -69.49 1.26 -1.00
C ARG A 9 -68.15 1.54 -0.32
N GLU A 10 -67.62 0.63 0.49
CA GLU A 10 -66.29 0.78 1.10
C GLU A 10 -65.17 0.71 0.05
N TRP A 11 -65.35 -0.09 -1.00
CA TRP A 11 -64.42 -0.15 -2.13
C TRP A 11 -64.44 1.14 -2.95
N ASP A 12 -65.62 1.68 -3.27
CA ASP A 12 -65.69 2.91 -4.07
C ASP A 12 -65.20 4.16 -3.32
N ILE A 13 -65.33 4.21 -1.99
CA ILE A 13 -64.72 5.26 -1.14
C ILE A 13 -63.18 5.19 -1.18
N SER A 14 -62.61 3.99 -1.31
CA SER A 14 -61.15 3.79 -1.36
C SER A 14 -60.51 4.18 -2.70
N LYS A 15 -61.31 4.40 -3.75
CA LYS A 15 -60.81 4.81 -5.08
C LYS A 15 -60.64 6.34 -5.24
N GLU A 16 -61.21 7.15 -4.35
CA GLU A 16 -61.19 8.63 -4.48
C GLU A 16 -60.12 9.33 -3.64
N LEU A 17 -59.18 8.61 -3.03
CA LEU A 17 -57.99 9.24 -2.43
C LEU A 17 -56.99 9.61 -3.53
N PRO A 18 -56.65 10.90 -3.73
CA PRO A 18 -55.72 11.30 -4.76
C PRO A 18 -54.33 10.76 -4.45
N CYS A 19 -53.63 10.24 -5.47
CA CYS A 19 -52.19 10.01 -5.43
C CYS A 19 -51.46 11.30 -5.03
N GLY A 20 -51.12 11.41 -3.74
CA GLY A 20 -50.16 12.38 -3.23
C GLY A 20 -48.74 11.82 -3.35
N ASP A 21 -47.85 12.68 -3.81
CA ASP A 21 -46.43 12.42 -4.11
C ASP A 21 -45.71 11.60 -3.04
N VAL A 22 -45.03 10.53 -3.50
CA VAL A 22 -44.03 9.81 -2.71
C VAL A 22 -42.78 10.68 -2.67
N SER A 23 -42.70 11.52 -1.65
CA SER A 23 -41.48 12.17 -1.21
C SER A 23 -41.13 11.64 0.17
N GLY A 24 -39.89 11.12 0.29
CA GLY A 24 -39.14 10.93 1.52
C GLY A 24 -39.90 10.40 2.73
N ASP A 25 -39.98 9.07 2.86
CA ASP A 25 -39.34 8.38 3.99
C ASP A 25 -39.60 6.88 3.85
N ASP A 26 -38.52 6.15 3.61
CA ASP A 26 -38.45 4.72 3.47
C ASP A 26 -38.71 4.10 4.86
N VAL A 27 -39.99 3.97 5.22
CA VAL A 27 -40.40 3.24 6.43
C VAL A 27 -40.17 1.76 6.14
N THR A 28 -38.94 1.31 6.36
CA THR A 28 -38.59 -0.10 6.41
C THR A 28 -39.23 -0.70 7.68
N PRO A 29 -40.22 -1.60 7.58
CA PRO A 29 -40.85 -2.20 8.75
C PRO A 29 -40.00 -3.35 9.34
N SER A 30 -38.68 -3.30 9.12
CA SER A 30 -37.75 -4.38 9.47
C SER A 30 -36.95 -4.08 10.73
N ASP A 31 -36.54 -2.83 10.98
CA ASP A 31 -35.62 -2.52 12.08
C ASP A 31 -36.28 -2.52 13.46
N ALA A 32 -37.52 -2.04 13.56
CA ALA A 32 -38.28 -2.10 14.82
C ALA A 32 -38.67 -3.55 15.19
N ALA A 33 -38.96 -4.39 14.20
CA ALA A 33 -39.25 -5.81 14.40
C ALA A 33 -37.98 -6.61 14.71
N LEU A 34 -36.83 -6.27 14.11
CA LEU A 34 -35.53 -6.84 14.46
C LEU A 34 -35.09 -6.44 15.86
N GLY A 35 -35.30 -5.18 16.25
CA GLY A 35 -35.00 -4.65 17.59
C GLY A 35 -35.76 -5.40 18.68
N ALA A 36 -37.07 -5.59 18.49
CA ALA A 36 -37.91 -6.36 19.42
C ALA A 36 -37.53 -7.85 19.50
N LEU A 37 -36.88 -8.42 18.46
CA LEU A 37 -36.41 -9.80 18.47
C LEU A 37 -35.04 -9.97 19.15
N LEU A 38 -34.28 -8.89 19.27
CA LEU A 38 -32.93 -8.82 19.85
C LEU A 38 -32.92 -8.32 21.30
N GLU A 39 -34.06 -7.79 21.81
CA GLU A 39 -34.20 -7.28 23.18
C GLU A 39 -34.28 -8.35 24.28
N ASP A 40 -34.37 -9.65 23.97
CA ASP A 40 -34.27 -10.75 24.95
C ASP A 40 -32.79 -11.07 25.32
N ALA A 41 -31.99 -10.05 25.65
CA ALA A 41 -30.60 -10.19 26.05
C ALA A 41 -30.48 -10.53 27.56
N GLU A 42 -30.61 -11.82 27.90
CA GLU A 42 -30.30 -12.38 29.22
C GLU A 42 -28.85 -12.91 29.32
N PRO A 43 -28.28 -13.01 30.53
CA PRO A 43 -26.83 -12.99 30.77
C PRO A 43 -26.04 -14.17 30.16
N ALA A 44 -24.76 -13.90 29.93
CA ALA A 44 -23.83 -14.67 29.08
C ALA A 44 -23.63 -16.16 29.42
N ASP A 45 -24.08 -16.64 30.59
CA ASP A 45 -23.80 -18.00 31.09
C ASP A 45 -24.94 -19.02 30.91
N ALA A 46 -25.98 -18.70 30.14
CA ALA A 46 -27.02 -19.68 29.78
C ALA A 46 -26.58 -20.61 28.62
N ASP A 47 -26.09 -21.79 28.99
CA ASP A 47 -26.13 -23.09 28.27
C ASP A 47 -26.45 -23.01 26.76
N ALA A 48 -25.40 -22.95 25.92
CA ALA A 48 -25.49 -22.75 24.47
C ALA A 48 -26.43 -23.74 23.77
N GLU A 49 -26.56 -24.96 24.30
CA GLU A 49 -27.51 -25.96 23.80
C GLU A 49 -28.97 -25.51 23.86
N ARG A 50 -29.37 -24.80 24.91
CA ARG A 50 -30.75 -24.30 25.05
C ARG A 50 -31.04 -23.19 24.05
N ARG A 51 -30.04 -22.36 23.74
CA ARG A 51 -30.12 -21.35 22.68
C ARG A 51 -30.27 -22.00 21.31
N VAL A 52 -29.45 -22.99 20.99
CA VAL A 52 -29.54 -23.74 19.71
C VAL A 52 -30.89 -24.44 19.57
N ARG A 53 -31.40 -25.10 20.61
CA ARG A 53 -32.72 -25.75 20.57
C ARG A 53 -33.86 -24.75 20.36
N ARG A 54 -33.82 -23.60 21.03
CA ARG A 54 -34.84 -22.55 20.87
C ARG A 54 -34.79 -21.93 19.48
N LEU A 55 -33.60 -21.62 18.96
CA LEU A 55 -33.42 -21.14 17.59
C LEU A 55 -33.89 -22.17 16.57
N GLY A 56 -33.57 -23.45 16.76
CA GLY A 56 -34.06 -24.55 15.91
C GLY A 56 -35.59 -24.64 15.90
N SER A 57 -36.25 -24.45 17.06
CA SER A 57 -37.71 -24.44 17.13
C SER A 57 -38.35 -23.22 16.45
N ARG A 58 -37.71 -22.04 16.56
CA ARG A 58 -38.15 -20.81 15.86
C ARG A 58 -37.99 -20.96 14.35
N LEU A 59 -36.86 -21.51 13.91
CA LEU A 59 -36.59 -21.80 12.50
C LEU A 59 -37.62 -22.78 11.93
N ALA A 60 -37.87 -23.90 12.60
CA ALA A 60 -38.87 -24.87 12.16
C ALA A 60 -40.29 -24.30 12.06
N ARG A 61 -40.66 -23.40 12.98
CA ARG A 61 -41.96 -22.70 12.93
C ARG A 61 -42.02 -21.69 11.78
N LEU A 62 -40.95 -20.95 11.53
CA LEU A 62 -40.85 -20.06 10.39
C LEU A 62 -40.90 -20.84 9.08
N ASP A 63 -40.19 -21.96 8.97
CA ASP A 63 -40.23 -22.84 7.80
C ASP A 63 -41.63 -23.40 7.55
N ALA A 64 -42.35 -23.82 8.58
CA ALA A 64 -43.73 -24.28 8.46
C ALA A 64 -44.68 -23.17 7.96
N LEU A 65 -44.53 -21.94 8.48
CA LEU A 65 -45.31 -20.78 8.02
C LEU A 65 -44.95 -20.38 6.58
N ASN A 66 -43.67 -20.49 6.21
CA ASN A 66 -43.19 -20.15 4.88
C ASN A 66 -43.71 -21.17 3.85
N VAL A 67 -43.66 -22.46 4.17
CA VAL A 67 -44.25 -23.53 3.35
C VAL A 67 -45.76 -23.39 3.25
N ALA A 68 -46.46 -23.07 4.36
CA ALA A 68 -47.89 -22.81 4.32
C ALA A 68 -48.24 -21.58 3.47
N GLY A 69 -47.44 -20.51 3.52
CA GLY A 69 -47.59 -19.32 2.68
C GLY A 69 -47.36 -19.62 1.19
N MET A 70 -46.34 -20.41 0.85
CA MET A 70 -46.11 -20.88 -0.53
C MET A 70 -47.24 -21.78 -1.02
N LEU A 71 -47.76 -22.67 -0.17
CA LEU A 71 -48.88 -23.54 -0.51
C LEU A 71 -50.19 -22.75 -0.65
N ALA A 72 -50.46 -21.76 0.21
CA ALA A 72 -51.62 -20.88 0.07
C ALA A 72 -51.54 -20.05 -1.23
N ALA A 73 -50.36 -19.55 -1.58
CA ALA A 73 -50.12 -18.90 -2.86
C ALA A 73 -50.30 -19.83 -4.08
N ALA A 74 -50.17 -21.14 -3.89
CA ALA A 74 -50.26 -22.16 -4.93
C ALA A 74 -51.61 -22.90 -5.01
N THR A 75 -52.41 -22.95 -3.95
CA THR A 75 -53.57 -23.88 -3.84
C THR A 75 -54.95 -23.21 -3.78
N GLU A 76 -55.07 -21.94 -3.39
CA GLU A 76 -56.37 -21.27 -3.52
C GLU A 76 -56.57 -20.85 -4.98
N SER A 77 -57.67 -21.35 -5.56
CA SER A 77 -58.09 -21.18 -6.95
C SER A 77 -58.19 -19.71 -7.38
N GLY A 78 -57.06 -19.10 -7.74
CA GLY A 78 -56.96 -17.71 -8.18
C GLY A 78 -56.19 -16.76 -7.25
N GLY A 79 -55.35 -17.26 -6.33
CA GLY A 79 -54.51 -16.41 -5.47
C GLY A 79 -53.61 -15.43 -6.25
N ALA A 80 -53.16 -14.37 -5.58
CA ALA A 80 -52.40 -13.27 -6.20
C ALA A 80 -51.20 -13.71 -7.05
N GLY A 81 -50.57 -14.85 -6.72
CA GLY A 81 -49.49 -15.45 -7.52
C GLY A 81 -49.98 -16.04 -8.84
N ALA A 82 -51.11 -16.73 -8.86
CA ALA A 82 -51.72 -17.28 -10.08
C ALA A 82 -52.28 -16.16 -10.98
N ALA A 83 -52.94 -15.15 -10.39
CA ALA A 83 -53.40 -13.96 -11.11
C ALA A 83 -52.24 -13.12 -11.68
N LEU A 84 -51.11 -13.04 -10.97
CA LEU A 84 -49.88 -12.42 -11.49
C LEU A 84 -49.29 -13.25 -12.62
N ALA A 85 -49.21 -14.57 -12.48
CA ALA A 85 -48.71 -15.46 -13.52
C ALA A 85 -49.55 -15.36 -14.80
N GLU A 86 -50.89 -15.36 -14.69
CA GLU A 86 -51.80 -15.19 -15.82
C GLU A 86 -51.62 -13.81 -16.49
N ARG A 87 -51.46 -12.73 -15.72
CA ARG A 87 -51.16 -11.39 -16.27
C ARG A 87 -49.81 -11.35 -16.98
N LEU A 88 -48.79 -12.03 -16.45
CA LEU A 88 -47.49 -12.14 -17.09
C LEU A 88 -47.60 -12.95 -18.39
N GLU A 89 -48.35 -14.05 -18.39
CA GLU A 89 -48.55 -14.91 -19.56
C GLU A 89 -49.36 -14.20 -20.66
N ALA A 90 -50.39 -13.44 -20.29
CA ALA A 90 -51.10 -12.54 -21.18
C ALA A 90 -50.20 -11.42 -21.72
N GLY A 91 -49.33 -10.86 -20.88
CA GLY A 91 -48.31 -9.87 -21.27
C GLY A 91 -47.29 -10.43 -22.26
N LEU A 92 -46.82 -11.66 -22.04
CA LEU A 92 -45.94 -12.39 -22.96
C LEU A 92 -46.62 -12.66 -24.30
N GLY A 93 -47.90 -13.07 -24.28
CA GLY A 93 -48.71 -13.25 -25.47
C GLY A 93 -48.87 -11.94 -26.28
N ALA A 94 -49.16 -10.84 -25.59
CA ALA A 94 -49.24 -9.52 -26.21
C ALA A 94 -47.89 -9.08 -26.81
N GLY A 95 -46.78 -9.30 -26.09
CA GLY A 95 -45.42 -9.03 -26.57
C GLY A 95 -45.04 -9.85 -27.80
N ALA A 96 -45.43 -11.13 -27.85
CA ALA A 96 -45.24 -12.00 -28.99
C ALA A 96 -46.05 -11.53 -30.22
N ALA A 97 -47.32 -11.15 -30.04
CA ALA A 97 -48.16 -10.59 -31.09
C ALA A 97 -47.60 -9.28 -31.65
N LEU A 98 -47.08 -8.41 -30.78
CA LEU A 98 -46.47 -7.13 -31.17
C LEU A 98 -45.16 -7.35 -31.93
N SER A 99 -44.34 -8.30 -31.48
CA SER A 99 -43.13 -8.74 -32.20
C SER A 99 -43.46 -9.30 -33.58
N GLN A 100 -44.54 -10.08 -33.70
CA GLN A 100 -44.98 -10.62 -35.00
C GLN A 100 -45.48 -9.51 -35.94
N ARG A 101 -46.22 -8.51 -35.41
CA ARG A 101 -46.59 -7.30 -36.17
C ARG A 101 -45.36 -6.52 -36.64
N LEU A 102 -44.38 -6.30 -35.76
CA LEU A 102 -43.11 -5.65 -36.11
C LEU A 102 -42.37 -6.41 -37.22
N ARG A 103 -42.27 -7.74 -37.14
CA ARG A 103 -41.67 -8.57 -38.19
C ARG A 103 -42.40 -8.43 -39.53
N ARG A 104 -43.74 -8.40 -39.52
CA ARG A 104 -44.54 -8.19 -40.74
C ARG A 104 -44.30 -6.81 -41.34
N TYR A 105 -44.33 -5.75 -40.52
CA TYR A 105 -44.04 -4.39 -40.99
C TYR A 105 -42.61 -4.26 -41.53
N ASP A 106 -41.64 -4.88 -40.87
CA ASP A 106 -40.25 -4.87 -41.31
C ASP A 106 -40.05 -5.63 -42.64
N ALA A 107 -40.75 -6.76 -42.84
CA ALA A 107 -40.77 -7.49 -44.10
C ALA A 107 -41.40 -6.68 -45.24
N LEU A 108 -42.54 -6.02 -45.00
CA LEU A 108 -43.18 -5.14 -45.97
C LEU A 108 -42.30 -3.93 -46.31
N ALA A 109 -41.65 -3.35 -45.31
CA ALA A 109 -40.67 -2.31 -45.56
C ALA A 109 -39.52 -2.85 -46.41
N ARG A 110 -38.99 -4.07 -46.13
CA ARG A 110 -37.83 -4.66 -46.84
C ARG A 110 -38.11 -4.96 -48.30
N ALA A 111 -39.36 -5.23 -48.64
CA ALA A 111 -39.79 -5.43 -50.02
C ALA A 111 -39.85 -4.13 -50.86
N ALA A 112 -39.74 -2.94 -50.24
CA ALA A 112 -39.78 -1.68 -50.98
C ALA A 112 -38.44 -1.39 -51.70
N PRO A 113 -38.47 -1.00 -53.00
CA PRO A 113 -37.29 -1.01 -53.89
C PRO A 113 -36.15 -0.04 -53.51
N ALA A 114 -36.45 1.06 -52.79
CA ALA A 114 -35.43 2.01 -52.30
C ALA A 114 -35.09 1.82 -50.79
N ALA A 115 -35.85 0.98 -50.09
CA ALA A 115 -35.76 0.85 -48.64
C ALA A 115 -34.53 0.11 -48.08
N PRO A 116 -33.82 -0.80 -48.78
CA PRO A 116 -32.63 -1.44 -48.22
C PRO A 116 -31.44 -0.48 -48.13
N HIS A 117 -31.17 0.31 -49.19
CA HIS A 117 -30.10 1.31 -49.21
C HIS A 117 -30.36 2.47 -48.25
N ALA A 118 -31.59 3.00 -48.25
CA ALA A 118 -31.98 4.06 -47.31
C ALA A 118 -31.89 3.60 -45.85
N ARG A 119 -32.21 2.33 -45.53
CA ARG A 119 -32.03 1.78 -44.18
C ARG A 119 -30.59 1.49 -43.83
N SER A 120 -29.77 0.98 -44.75
CA SER A 120 -28.36 0.80 -44.47
C SER A 120 -27.68 2.14 -44.21
N ASP A 121 -28.01 3.18 -44.97
CA ASP A 121 -27.41 4.49 -44.80
C ASP A 121 -27.96 5.22 -43.57
N ALA A 122 -29.27 5.14 -43.30
CA ALA A 122 -29.84 5.68 -42.07
C ALA A 122 -29.34 4.94 -40.82
N ALA A 123 -29.22 3.60 -40.86
CA ALA A 123 -28.68 2.83 -39.74
C ALA A 123 -27.18 3.10 -39.52
N ARG A 124 -26.40 3.26 -40.60
CA ARG A 124 -25.00 3.69 -40.52
C ARG A 124 -24.88 5.11 -39.96
N ALA A 125 -25.74 6.03 -40.39
CA ALA A 125 -25.77 7.40 -39.87
C ALA A 125 -26.13 7.44 -38.39
N ASP A 126 -27.14 6.68 -37.96
CA ASP A 126 -27.54 6.58 -36.55
C ASP A 126 -26.45 5.91 -35.69
N ALA A 127 -25.83 4.84 -36.18
CA ALA A 127 -24.68 4.21 -35.51
C ALA A 127 -23.51 5.20 -35.37
N ASN A 128 -23.16 5.93 -36.43
CA ASN A 128 -22.12 6.94 -36.40
C ASN A 128 -22.47 8.09 -35.45
N ALA A 129 -23.73 8.52 -35.40
CA ALA A 129 -24.20 9.58 -34.50
C ALA A 129 -24.07 9.16 -33.03
N ARG A 130 -24.39 7.91 -32.69
CA ARG A 130 -24.22 7.36 -31.34
C ARG A 130 -22.75 7.30 -30.93
N VAL A 131 -21.88 6.83 -31.83
CA VAL A 131 -20.42 6.80 -31.59
C VAL A 131 -19.87 8.21 -31.42
N LEU A 132 -20.28 9.16 -32.26
CA LEU A 132 -19.87 10.55 -32.15
C LEU A 132 -20.35 11.17 -30.83
N LEU A 133 -21.58 10.89 -30.40
CA LEU A 133 -22.13 11.39 -29.15
C LEU A 133 -21.36 10.85 -27.94
N ALA A 134 -21.00 9.56 -27.95
CA ALA A 134 -20.15 8.97 -26.91
C ALA A 134 -18.77 9.67 -26.85
N GLU A 135 -18.10 9.83 -27.99
CA GLU A 135 -16.81 10.53 -28.06
C GLU A 135 -16.89 11.99 -27.57
N LEU A 136 -17.97 12.69 -27.89
CA LEU A 136 -18.21 14.06 -27.43
C LEU A 136 -18.48 14.12 -25.91
N ALA A 137 -19.21 13.14 -25.36
CA ALA A 137 -19.45 13.04 -23.92
C ALA A 137 -18.14 12.79 -23.16
N ASP A 138 -17.30 11.87 -23.65
CA ASP A 138 -15.98 11.58 -23.07
C ASP A 138 -15.04 12.79 -23.15
N LEU A 139 -15.08 13.51 -24.26
CA LEU A 139 -14.34 14.77 -24.43
C LEU A 139 -14.81 15.85 -23.45
N PHE A 140 -16.12 16.01 -23.29
CA PHE A 140 -16.69 16.97 -22.36
C PHE A 140 -16.31 16.64 -20.91
N GLY A 141 -16.42 15.38 -20.51
CA GLY A 141 -16.00 14.93 -19.18
C GLY A 141 -14.51 15.16 -18.90
N TRP A 142 -13.64 15.00 -19.90
CA TRP A 142 -12.21 15.32 -19.78
C TRP A 142 -11.94 16.83 -19.71
N LEU A 143 -12.67 17.63 -20.49
CA LEU A 143 -12.51 19.10 -20.49
C LEU A 143 -12.93 19.72 -19.15
N ASP A 144 -14.03 19.25 -18.55
CA ASP A 144 -14.61 19.79 -17.32
C ASP A 144 -14.54 18.81 -16.14
N ALA A 145 -13.41 18.10 -16.00
CA ALA A 145 -13.17 17.23 -14.86
C ALA A 145 -13.24 18.06 -13.56
N ALA A 146 -14.20 17.72 -12.67
CA ALA A 146 -14.47 18.43 -11.42
C ALA A 146 -13.22 18.78 -10.57
N PRO A 147 -12.26 17.88 -10.30
CA PRO A 147 -11.06 18.20 -9.51
C PRO A 147 -10.08 19.16 -10.21
N LEU A 148 -10.28 19.44 -11.51
CA LEU A 148 -9.41 20.27 -12.34
C LEU A 148 -10.14 21.52 -12.87
N ARG A 149 -11.28 21.87 -12.27
CA ARG A 149 -12.08 23.02 -12.69
C ARG A 149 -11.35 24.33 -12.38
N ASP A 150 -10.85 24.44 -11.15
CA ASP A 150 -10.15 25.62 -10.65
C ASP A 150 -8.63 25.40 -10.60
N LEU A 151 -8.01 25.35 -11.78
CA LEU A 151 -6.57 25.08 -11.91
C LEU A 151 -5.68 26.07 -11.16
N ASP A 152 -6.08 27.34 -11.10
CA ASP A 152 -5.28 28.40 -10.47
C ASP A 152 -5.22 28.25 -8.94
N SER A 153 -6.24 27.65 -8.32
CA SER A 153 -6.30 27.41 -6.87
C SER A 153 -5.38 26.28 -6.40
N LEU A 154 -4.92 25.41 -7.32
CA LEU A 154 -4.12 24.22 -6.99
C LEU A 154 -2.76 24.56 -6.36
N ALA A 155 -2.19 25.72 -6.68
CA ALA A 155 -0.92 26.17 -6.14
C ALA A 155 -1.04 26.79 -4.73
N GLU A 156 -2.26 27.14 -4.30
CA GLU A 156 -2.54 27.85 -3.06
C GLU A 156 -3.05 26.92 -1.94
N VAL A 157 -3.24 25.63 -2.23
CA VAL A 157 -3.76 24.66 -1.27
C VAL A 157 -2.80 24.48 -0.09
N ALA A 158 -3.31 24.61 1.13
CA ALA A 158 -2.55 24.44 2.35
C ALA A 158 -2.16 22.96 2.57
N LEU A 159 -0.92 22.61 2.26
CA LEU A 159 -0.38 21.25 2.40
C LEU A 159 -0.09 20.83 3.85
N THR A 160 -0.33 21.71 4.83
CA THR A 160 -0.18 21.42 6.27
C THR A 160 -1.42 20.78 6.87
N SER A 161 -2.61 21.00 6.31
CA SER A 161 -3.86 20.40 6.79
C SER A 161 -4.13 19.05 6.12
N ASN A 162 -4.83 18.15 6.84
CA ASN A 162 -5.16 16.85 6.27
C ASN A 162 -6.11 16.96 5.07
N GLU A 163 -7.10 17.86 5.18
CA GLU A 163 -8.06 18.15 4.10
C GLU A 163 -7.38 18.77 2.88
N GLY A 164 -6.48 19.73 3.09
CA GLY A 164 -5.72 20.36 2.01
C GLY A 164 -4.82 19.35 1.29
N ARG A 165 -4.17 18.44 2.02
CA ARG A 165 -3.42 17.33 1.39
C ARG A 165 -4.34 16.40 0.59
N ALA A 166 -5.49 16.02 1.10
CA ALA A 166 -6.41 15.14 0.39
C ALA A 166 -6.93 15.78 -0.91
N GLN A 167 -7.28 17.07 -0.88
CA GLN A 167 -7.71 17.82 -2.05
C GLN A 167 -6.58 17.99 -3.08
N ALA A 168 -5.38 18.37 -2.62
CA ALA A 168 -4.21 18.49 -3.49
C ALA A 168 -3.84 17.15 -4.14
N LEU A 169 -3.96 16.04 -3.41
CA LEU A 169 -3.70 14.70 -3.94
C LEU A 169 -4.74 14.29 -5.00
N ALA A 170 -6.03 14.51 -4.72
CA ALA A 170 -7.09 14.23 -5.68
C ALA A 170 -6.92 15.03 -6.98
N ALA A 171 -6.54 16.30 -6.87
CA ALA A 171 -6.22 17.12 -8.03
C ALA A 171 -4.94 16.64 -8.76
N ALA A 172 -3.89 16.26 -8.03
CA ALA A 172 -2.65 15.74 -8.60
C ALA A 172 -2.90 14.45 -9.40
N GLU A 173 -3.67 13.51 -8.83
CA GLU A 173 -4.04 12.25 -9.48
C GLU A 173 -4.93 12.49 -10.70
N ALA A 174 -5.92 13.38 -10.59
CA ALA A 174 -6.75 13.76 -11.73
C ALA A 174 -5.91 14.38 -12.85
N LEU A 175 -4.94 15.23 -12.50
CA LEU A 175 -4.05 15.87 -13.47
C LEU A 175 -3.15 14.84 -14.17
N ARG A 176 -2.58 13.89 -13.42
CA ARG A 176 -1.82 12.77 -13.97
C ARG A 176 -2.68 11.95 -14.94
N SER A 177 -3.88 11.56 -14.51
CA SER A 177 -4.80 10.76 -15.32
C SER A 177 -5.23 11.49 -16.58
N ALA A 178 -5.55 12.79 -16.49
CA ALA A 178 -5.94 13.61 -17.63
C ALA A 178 -4.82 13.77 -18.66
N LEU A 179 -3.57 13.99 -18.20
CA LEU A 179 -2.40 14.08 -19.09
C LEU A 179 -2.07 12.74 -19.74
N ARG A 180 -2.14 11.62 -19.00
CA ARG A 180 -1.91 10.27 -19.54
C ARG A 180 -2.98 9.86 -20.54
N ALA A 181 -4.26 10.05 -20.20
CA ALA A 181 -5.38 9.72 -21.08
C ALA A 181 -5.30 10.46 -22.41
N GLU A 182 -4.90 11.74 -22.40
CA GLU A 182 -4.72 12.48 -23.65
C GLU A 182 -3.44 12.06 -24.40
N ALA A 183 -2.40 11.58 -23.69
CA ALA A 183 -1.20 11.01 -24.30
C ALA A 183 -1.42 9.65 -24.97
N SER A 184 -2.45 8.89 -24.57
CA SER A 184 -2.90 7.67 -25.25
C SER A 184 -3.99 7.93 -26.30
N ALA A 185 -4.63 9.10 -26.28
CA ALA A 185 -5.74 9.42 -27.17
C ALA A 185 -5.33 9.53 -28.66
N PRO A 186 -6.25 9.24 -29.61
CA PRO A 186 -6.00 9.32 -31.04
C PRO A 186 -5.52 10.71 -31.49
N ALA A 187 -4.56 10.75 -32.43
CA ALA A 187 -4.01 11.99 -32.97
C ALA A 187 -5.04 13.04 -33.47
N PRO A 188 -6.20 12.66 -34.07
CA PRO A 188 -7.23 13.63 -34.45
C PRO A 188 -7.81 14.43 -33.28
N ARG A 189 -7.95 13.81 -32.10
CA ARG A 189 -8.49 14.45 -30.89
C ARG A 189 -7.61 15.61 -30.43
N ARG A 190 -6.29 15.44 -30.52
CA ARG A 190 -5.28 16.48 -30.22
C ARG A 190 -5.24 17.62 -31.23
N ARG A 191 -5.92 17.51 -32.38
CA ARG A 191 -6.01 18.62 -33.35
C ARG A 191 -7.09 19.63 -32.97
N LEU A 192 -8.04 19.25 -32.12
CA LEU A 192 -9.12 20.12 -31.68
C LEU A 192 -8.56 21.29 -30.86
N ALA A 193 -8.99 22.52 -31.18
CA ALA A 193 -8.48 23.72 -30.54
C ALA A 193 -8.73 23.73 -29.01
N ALA A 194 -9.92 23.31 -28.58
CA ALA A 194 -10.28 23.22 -27.16
C ALA A 194 -9.38 22.24 -26.40
N VAL A 195 -9.08 21.07 -27.00
CA VAL A 195 -8.20 20.06 -26.40
C VAL A 195 -6.77 20.58 -26.28
N ARG A 196 -6.25 21.22 -27.33
CA ARG A 196 -4.91 21.84 -27.29
C ARG A 196 -4.78 22.91 -26.21
N GLU A 197 -5.80 23.75 -26.07
CA GLU A 197 -5.82 24.81 -25.07
C GLU A 197 -5.92 24.23 -23.65
N ARG A 198 -6.81 23.26 -23.43
CA ARG A 198 -6.90 22.56 -22.13
C ARG A 198 -5.60 21.86 -21.78
N LEU A 199 -4.96 21.16 -22.71
CA LEU A 199 -3.69 20.48 -22.48
C LEU A 199 -2.58 21.45 -22.05
N ARG A 200 -2.50 22.64 -22.69
CA ARG A 200 -1.55 23.69 -22.26
C ARG A 200 -1.81 24.15 -20.83
N ARG A 201 -3.07 24.34 -20.44
CA ARG A 201 -3.45 24.73 -19.08
C ARG A 201 -3.12 23.64 -18.07
N LEU A 202 -3.41 22.37 -18.39
CA LEU A 202 -3.05 21.22 -17.56
C LEU A 202 -1.53 21.10 -17.38
N SER A 203 -0.73 21.28 -18.44
CA SER A 203 0.72 21.28 -18.34
C SER A 203 1.25 22.43 -17.46
N ARG A 204 0.66 23.63 -17.56
CA ARG A 204 1.03 24.75 -16.69
C ARG A 204 0.66 24.48 -15.23
N ALA A 205 -0.54 23.96 -14.98
CA ALA A 205 -0.99 23.60 -13.64
C ALA A 205 -0.11 22.48 -13.03
N ARG A 206 0.34 21.51 -13.84
CA ARG A 206 1.34 20.51 -13.43
C ARG A 206 2.61 21.17 -12.92
N ASP A 207 3.18 22.08 -13.70
CA ASP A 207 4.46 22.73 -13.37
C ASP A 207 4.31 23.62 -12.12
N GLN A 208 3.18 24.32 -11.97
CA GLN A 208 2.85 25.11 -10.79
C GLN A 208 2.69 24.25 -9.54
N LEU A 209 1.96 23.14 -9.63
CA LEU A 209 1.76 22.21 -8.53
C LEU A 209 3.08 21.54 -8.13
N ALA A 210 3.88 21.09 -9.11
CA ALA A 210 5.20 20.53 -8.85
C ALA A 210 6.12 21.52 -8.12
N ALA A 211 6.14 22.79 -8.55
CA ALA A 211 6.91 23.84 -7.90
C ALA A 211 6.38 24.17 -6.48
N ALA A 212 5.06 24.10 -6.24
CA ALA A 212 4.48 24.29 -4.92
C ALA A 212 4.83 23.14 -3.97
N LEU A 213 4.66 21.89 -4.42
CA LEU A 213 5.04 20.69 -3.67
C LEU A 213 6.53 20.67 -3.35
N ALA A 214 7.39 20.97 -4.33
CA ALA A 214 8.83 21.02 -4.13
C ALA A 214 9.24 22.06 -3.09
N ARG A 215 8.66 23.27 -3.12
CA ARG A 215 8.91 24.30 -2.11
C ARG A 215 8.48 23.84 -0.71
N HIS A 216 7.26 23.32 -0.59
CA HIS A 216 6.72 22.85 0.70
C HIS A 216 7.56 21.72 1.30
N LEU A 217 7.85 20.69 0.49
CA LEU A 217 8.62 19.53 0.94
C LEU A 217 10.07 19.91 1.26
N ASN A 218 10.71 20.76 0.44
CA ASN A 218 12.06 21.23 0.73
C ASN A 218 12.12 21.96 2.08
N ASN A 219 11.15 22.84 2.36
CA ASN A 219 11.07 23.53 3.65
C ASN A 219 10.86 22.53 4.79
N ALA A 220 9.90 21.59 4.66
CA ALA A 220 9.64 20.57 5.66
C ALA A 220 10.88 19.71 5.96
N LEU A 221 11.59 19.27 4.93
CA LEU A 221 12.83 18.48 5.05
C LEU A 221 13.92 19.25 5.81
N ILE A 222 14.13 20.52 5.50
CA ILE A 222 15.14 21.36 6.16
C ILE A 222 14.74 21.61 7.63
N HIS A 223 13.47 21.91 7.90
CA HIS A 223 12.99 22.14 9.26
C HIS A 223 13.12 20.88 10.14
N LEU A 224 12.63 19.74 9.66
CA LEU A 224 12.73 18.47 10.38
C LEU A 224 14.19 18.02 10.55
N GLY A 225 15.05 18.26 9.55
CA GLY A 225 16.47 18.00 9.63
C GLY A 225 17.17 18.85 10.70
N ASN A 226 16.82 20.14 10.80
CA ASN A 226 17.34 21.03 11.84
C ASN A 226 16.81 20.65 13.22
N GLU A 227 15.54 20.26 13.34
CA GLU A 227 14.96 19.81 14.61
C GLU A 227 15.65 18.54 15.10
N ALA A 228 15.86 17.54 14.24
CA ALA A 228 16.64 16.36 14.62
C ALA A 228 18.12 16.66 14.87
N ALA A 229 18.65 17.73 14.27
CA ALA A 229 19.96 18.22 14.62
C ALA A 229 20.01 18.78 16.05
N HIS A 230 18.95 19.39 16.58
CA HIS A 230 18.99 20.07 17.88
C HIS A 230 18.37 19.28 19.03
N GLU A 231 17.30 18.56 18.77
CA GLU A 231 16.63 17.70 19.73
C GLU A 231 17.06 16.26 19.45
N SER A 232 17.57 15.53 20.44
CA SER A 232 17.95 14.11 20.33
C SER A 232 16.75 13.17 20.13
N ARG A 233 15.79 13.55 19.28
CA ARG A 233 14.54 12.86 18.96
C ARG A 233 14.59 12.27 17.55
N ALA A 234 15.59 11.44 17.30
CA ALA A 234 15.73 10.74 16.03
C ALA A 234 14.41 10.01 15.66
N HIS A 235 14.05 10.02 14.37
CA HIS A 235 12.93 9.26 13.76
C HIS A 235 11.49 9.76 13.90
N ARG A 236 11.22 10.93 14.49
CA ARG A 236 9.87 11.55 14.35
C ARG A 236 9.58 12.02 12.92
N HIS A 237 10.62 12.42 12.21
CA HIS A 237 10.53 12.89 10.83
C HIS A 237 9.91 11.85 9.88
N HIS A 238 10.08 10.55 10.14
CA HIS A 238 9.41 9.51 9.35
C HIS A 238 7.88 9.66 9.40
N ALA A 239 7.33 9.81 10.61
CA ALA A 239 5.88 9.97 10.81
C ALA A 239 5.35 11.28 10.20
N ASP A 240 6.12 12.36 10.27
CA ASP A 240 5.72 13.67 9.76
C ASP A 240 5.82 13.76 8.22
N LEU A 241 6.76 13.03 7.62
CA LEU A 241 6.97 12.99 6.17
C LEU A 241 6.08 11.97 5.46
N LEU A 242 5.77 10.83 6.09
CA LEU A 242 4.97 9.76 5.49
C LEU A 242 3.67 10.20 4.81
N PRO A 243 2.87 11.14 5.36
CA PRO A 243 1.67 11.65 4.69
C PRO A 243 1.92 12.30 3.33
N TYR A 244 3.17 12.70 3.05
CA TYR A 244 3.57 13.31 1.80
C TYR A 244 4.11 12.30 0.76
N ALA A 245 4.24 11.01 1.11
CA ALA A 245 4.70 9.98 0.19
C ALA A 245 3.91 9.95 -1.15
N PRO A 246 2.56 10.08 -1.18
CA PRO A 246 1.84 10.10 -2.45
C PRO A 246 2.26 11.25 -3.38
N PHE A 247 2.66 12.41 -2.82
CA PHE A 247 3.19 13.53 -3.60
C PHE A 247 4.60 13.25 -4.13
N MET A 248 5.43 12.54 -3.37
CA MET A 248 6.75 12.10 -3.85
C MET A 248 6.61 11.13 -5.02
N ARG A 249 5.65 10.19 -4.95
CA ARG A 249 5.33 9.33 -6.10
C ARG A 249 4.86 10.15 -7.29
N TRP A 250 3.97 11.10 -7.07
CA TRP A 250 3.47 11.96 -8.14
C TRP A 250 4.59 12.79 -8.79
N LEU A 251 5.51 13.34 -8.00
CA LEU A 251 6.69 14.05 -8.51
C LEU A 251 7.62 13.11 -9.28
N LYS A 252 7.85 11.88 -8.80
CA LYS A 252 8.62 10.86 -9.53
C LYS A 252 8.07 10.62 -10.94
N ASP A 253 6.75 10.72 -11.12
CA ASP A 253 6.07 10.52 -12.42
C ASP A 253 6.05 11.78 -13.29
N MET A 254 5.77 12.94 -12.69
CA MET A 254 5.42 14.17 -13.41
C MET A 254 6.58 15.18 -13.51
N ASP A 255 7.51 15.18 -12.55
CA ASP A 255 8.68 16.05 -12.48
C ASP A 255 9.88 15.36 -11.80
N GLU A 256 10.58 14.53 -12.57
CA GLU A 256 11.75 13.76 -12.14
C GLU A 256 12.86 14.67 -11.56
N LYS A 257 13.00 15.91 -12.06
CA LYS A 257 14.03 16.84 -11.59
C LYS A 257 13.73 17.34 -10.18
N ALA A 258 12.48 17.70 -9.91
CA ALA A 258 12.05 18.11 -8.57
C ALA A 258 12.18 16.95 -7.57
N PHE A 259 11.80 15.74 -7.98
CA PHE A 259 11.98 14.53 -7.16
C PHE A 259 13.46 14.29 -6.80
N GLU A 260 14.36 14.29 -7.79
CA GLU A 260 15.80 14.09 -7.55
C GLU A 260 16.40 15.19 -6.66
N ALA A 261 15.95 16.44 -6.82
CA ALA A 261 16.41 17.54 -5.98
C ALA A 261 16.00 17.33 -4.52
N LEU A 262 14.75 16.95 -4.26
CA LEU A 262 14.26 16.66 -2.90
C LEU A 262 14.98 15.46 -2.28
N ALA A 263 15.21 14.40 -3.05
CA ALA A 263 15.98 13.24 -2.61
C ALA A 263 17.40 13.64 -2.18
N LYS A 264 18.09 14.50 -2.95
CA LYS A 264 19.42 15.02 -2.59
C LYS A 264 19.39 15.88 -1.34
N VAL A 265 18.36 16.71 -1.15
CA VAL A 265 18.19 17.51 0.07
C VAL A 265 17.99 16.61 1.29
N TYR A 266 17.16 15.57 1.17
CA TYR A 266 16.96 14.57 2.22
C TYR A 266 18.28 13.90 2.61
N VAL A 267 18.97 13.30 1.63
CA VAL A 267 20.25 12.63 1.88
C VAL A 267 21.27 13.60 2.50
N GLY A 268 21.40 14.81 1.96
CA GLY A 268 22.38 15.78 2.46
C GLY A 268 22.10 16.30 3.87
N THR A 269 20.82 16.42 4.25
CA THR A 269 20.43 16.88 5.60
C THR A 269 20.58 15.77 6.63
N TRP A 270 20.04 14.59 6.34
CA TRP A 270 20.00 13.46 7.27
C TRP A 270 21.34 12.72 7.39
N ALA A 271 22.16 12.67 6.34
CA ALA A 271 23.50 12.07 6.44
C ALA A 271 24.35 12.73 7.52
N ARG A 272 24.26 14.06 7.67
CA ARG A 272 24.97 14.81 8.71
C ARG A 272 24.46 14.51 10.12
N VAL A 273 23.14 14.36 10.26
CA VAL A 273 22.51 14.00 11.54
C VAL A 273 22.96 12.61 11.96
N TYR A 274 22.87 11.63 11.05
CA TYR A 274 23.27 10.25 11.30
C TYR A 274 24.78 10.09 11.54
N GLU A 275 25.62 10.82 10.82
CA GLU A 275 27.07 10.83 11.05
C GLU A 275 27.41 11.32 12.47
N ARG A 276 26.72 12.36 12.95
CA ARG A 276 26.92 12.88 14.30
C ARG A 276 26.40 11.93 15.37
N GLU A 277 25.22 11.35 15.18
CA GLU A 277 24.66 10.35 16.11
C GLU A 277 25.55 9.11 16.20
N LEU A 278 26.04 8.62 15.06
CA LEU A 278 26.97 7.50 15.02
C LEU A 278 28.28 7.81 15.75
N ARG A 279 28.87 8.99 15.50
CA ARG A 279 30.08 9.42 16.22
C ARG A 279 29.85 9.52 17.71
N ALA A 280 28.73 10.12 18.14
CA ALA A 280 28.39 10.22 19.55
C ALA A 280 28.23 8.83 20.20
N ALA A 281 27.59 7.89 19.52
CA ALA A 281 27.46 6.51 19.98
C ALA A 281 28.82 5.80 20.06
N CYS A 282 29.69 5.96 19.05
CA CYS A 282 31.04 5.41 19.06
C CYS A 282 31.90 6.00 20.19
N GLU A 283 31.85 7.32 20.42
CA GLU A 283 32.58 7.97 21.51
C GLU A 283 32.07 7.53 22.89
N ALA A 284 30.75 7.43 23.06
CA ALA A 284 30.16 6.89 24.29
C ALA A 284 30.61 5.44 24.53
N ALA A 285 30.68 4.62 23.47
CA ALA A 285 31.18 3.25 23.56
C ALA A 285 32.68 3.19 23.90
N ARG A 286 33.52 4.09 23.36
CA ARG A 286 34.94 4.19 23.73
C ARG A 286 35.10 4.58 25.20
N ALA A 287 34.33 5.56 25.67
CA ALA A 287 34.34 5.99 27.07
C ALA A 287 33.86 4.86 28.01
N ALA A 288 32.82 4.13 27.62
CA ALA A 288 32.34 2.96 28.33
C ALA A 288 33.39 1.83 28.35
N LEU A 289 34.10 1.60 27.23
CA LEU A 289 35.21 0.65 27.17
C LEU A 289 36.29 1.01 28.18
N ALA A 290 36.72 2.28 28.21
CA ALA A 290 37.78 2.75 29.10
C ALA A 290 37.44 2.60 30.60
N ALA A 291 36.15 2.62 30.96
CA ALA A 291 35.68 2.43 32.32
C ALA A 291 35.33 0.97 32.66
N ALA A 292 35.17 0.11 31.66
CA ALA A 292 34.72 -1.26 31.82
C ALA A 292 35.89 -2.24 32.05
N PRO A 293 35.69 -3.30 32.86
CA PRO A 293 36.66 -4.38 32.95
C PRO A 293 36.80 -5.10 31.59
N PRO A 294 37.98 -5.68 31.27
CA PRO A 294 38.25 -6.30 29.96
C PRO A 294 37.29 -7.44 29.60
N ASP A 295 36.64 -8.06 30.59
CA ASP A 295 35.66 -9.12 30.37
C ASP A 295 34.29 -8.64 29.85
N ARG A 296 33.98 -7.33 29.91
CA ARG A 296 32.70 -6.74 29.46
C ARG A 296 32.82 -5.83 28.23
N ALA A 297 33.91 -5.94 27.47
CA ALA A 297 34.11 -5.15 26.25
C ALA A 297 33.06 -5.42 25.14
N ASP A 298 32.29 -6.50 25.26
CA ASP A 298 31.27 -6.91 24.29
C ASP A 298 29.99 -6.04 24.35
N GLU A 299 29.55 -5.64 25.56
CA GLU A 299 28.34 -4.84 25.79
C GLU A 299 28.30 -3.49 25.03
N PRO A 300 29.33 -2.62 25.11
CA PRO A 300 29.33 -1.34 24.42
C PRO A 300 29.42 -1.48 22.90
N LEU A 301 30.15 -2.48 22.37
CA LEU A 301 30.18 -2.76 20.94
C LEU A 301 28.81 -3.27 20.46
N ASP A 302 28.17 -4.18 21.20
CA ASP A 302 26.83 -4.66 20.86
C ASP A 302 25.78 -3.55 20.93
N THR A 303 25.91 -2.60 21.85
CA THR A 303 25.01 -1.44 21.94
C THR A 303 25.10 -0.55 20.68
N VAL A 304 26.31 -0.26 20.21
CA VAL A 304 26.50 0.53 18.97
C VAL A 304 25.99 -0.23 17.76
N LEU A 305 26.28 -1.52 17.67
CA LEU A 305 25.81 -2.33 16.54
C LEU A 305 24.28 -2.48 16.52
N SER A 306 23.61 -2.56 17.68
CA SER A 306 22.13 -2.63 17.72
C SER A 306 21.51 -1.31 17.32
N LEU A 307 22.12 -0.19 17.74
CA LEU A 307 21.72 1.13 17.31
C LEU A 307 21.84 1.24 15.78
N VAL A 308 23.01 0.90 15.20
CA VAL A 308 23.21 0.91 13.73
C VAL A 308 22.17 0.03 13.01
N GLU A 309 21.90 -1.18 13.48
CA GLU A 309 20.88 -2.03 12.85
C GLU A 309 19.49 -1.39 12.90
N SER A 310 19.08 -0.89 14.06
CA SER A 310 17.76 -0.25 14.21
C SER A 310 17.62 1.00 13.34
N LEU A 311 18.65 1.86 13.32
CA LEU A 311 18.69 3.07 12.50
C LEU A 311 18.61 2.73 11.02
N CYS A 312 19.51 1.88 10.54
CA CYS A 312 19.61 1.58 9.12
C CYS A 312 18.41 0.77 8.61
N ASN A 313 17.79 -0.09 9.42
CA ASN A 313 16.59 -0.82 9.01
C ASN A 313 15.37 0.12 8.96
N ALA A 314 15.15 0.94 9.99
CA ALA A 314 14.05 1.91 10.00
C ALA A 314 14.16 2.88 8.82
N GLU A 315 15.38 3.34 8.53
CA GLU A 315 15.66 4.26 7.44
C GLU A 315 15.52 3.62 6.06
N GLN A 316 15.96 2.37 5.91
CA GLN A 316 15.73 1.61 4.69
C GLN A 316 14.23 1.46 4.41
N ASP A 317 13.44 1.06 5.42
CA ASP A 317 12.00 0.87 5.29
C ASP A 317 11.27 2.20 5.00
N PHE A 318 11.71 3.31 5.61
CA PHE A 318 11.18 4.64 5.30
C PHE A 318 11.52 5.05 3.87
N CYS A 319 12.78 4.91 3.45
CA CYS A 319 13.23 5.37 2.14
C CYS A 319 12.56 4.61 0.99
N THR A 320 12.38 3.29 1.12
CA THR A 320 11.66 2.49 0.12
C THR A 320 10.20 2.92 0.00
N GLN A 321 9.53 3.21 1.12
CA GLN A 321 8.13 3.67 1.15
C GLN A 321 7.97 5.11 0.64
N PHE A 322 8.81 6.04 1.10
CA PHE A 322 8.65 7.48 0.82
C PHE A 322 9.15 7.86 -0.58
N PHE A 323 10.28 7.30 -1.03
CA PHE A 323 10.85 7.58 -2.35
C PHE A 323 10.44 6.56 -3.42
N PHE A 324 9.68 5.52 -3.06
CA PHE A 324 9.23 4.48 -3.98
C PHE A 324 10.41 3.85 -4.75
N LEU A 325 11.52 3.57 -4.05
CA LEU A 325 12.77 3.08 -4.67
C LEU A 325 12.61 1.70 -5.31
N ASP A 326 11.65 0.91 -4.85
CA ASP A 326 11.40 -0.44 -5.38
C ASP A 326 10.40 -0.45 -6.56
N ILE A 327 9.83 0.70 -6.93
CA ILE A 327 8.82 0.81 -7.99
C ILE A 327 9.36 1.68 -9.13
N ASP A 328 9.56 1.04 -10.29
CA ASP A 328 9.82 1.71 -11.56
C ASP A 328 8.49 2.26 -12.11
N VAL A 329 8.16 3.52 -11.78
CA VAL A 329 6.87 4.11 -12.19
C VAL A 329 6.77 4.38 -13.70
N LYS A 330 7.87 4.22 -14.44
CA LYS A 330 7.92 4.32 -15.90
C LYS A 330 7.26 3.13 -16.63
N GLY A 331 6.94 2.03 -15.94
CA GLY A 331 6.38 0.81 -16.53
C GLY A 331 4.86 0.77 -16.77
N ASP A 332 4.10 1.74 -16.26
CA ASP A 332 2.62 1.70 -16.23
C ASP A 332 1.94 2.10 -17.57
N GLY A 333 2.64 2.00 -18.70
CA GLY A 333 2.18 2.50 -20.00
C GLY A 333 2.42 1.59 -21.20
N GLY A 334 2.80 0.33 -21.01
CA GLY A 334 3.06 -0.62 -22.10
C GLY A 334 2.16 -1.85 -22.00
N ASP A 335 1.21 -1.95 -22.94
CA ASP A 335 0.39 -3.15 -23.16
C ASP A 335 1.24 -4.41 -23.37
N GLY A 336 0.83 -5.49 -22.68
CA GLY A 336 0.87 -6.86 -23.20
C GLY A 336 2.22 -7.51 -23.43
N GLU A 337 2.87 -7.98 -22.36
CA GLU A 337 3.50 -9.31 -22.23
C GLU A 337 4.30 -9.35 -20.92
N ARG A 338 3.63 -9.73 -19.82
CA ARG A 338 4.34 -10.09 -18.58
C ARG A 338 5.07 -11.41 -18.82
N SER A 339 6.30 -11.32 -19.30
CA SER A 339 7.26 -12.42 -19.25
C SER A 339 7.77 -12.52 -17.81
N GLU A 340 7.74 -13.71 -17.21
CA GLU A 340 8.16 -14.01 -15.83
C GLU A 340 9.64 -13.62 -15.51
N GLY A 341 10.40 -13.12 -16.49
CA GLY A 341 11.74 -12.56 -16.33
C GLY A 341 11.80 -11.06 -15.98
N GLY A 342 10.72 -10.28 -16.17
CA GLY A 342 10.70 -8.83 -15.93
C GLY A 342 10.74 -8.44 -14.44
N GLU A 343 9.98 -9.15 -13.61
CA GLU A 343 9.85 -8.88 -12.17
C GLU A 343 11.19 -9.06 -11.43
N ARG A 344 12.04 -10.01 -11.87
CA ARG A 344 13.40 -10.21 -11.32
C ARG A 344 14.36 -9.07 -11.71
N GLY A 345 14.16 -8.43 -12.85
CA GLY A 345 14.98 -7.31 -13.31
C GLY A 345 14.65 -6.01 -12.58
N GLU A 346 13.35 -5.72 -12.42
CA GLU A 346 12.84 -4.56 -11.69
C GLU A 346 13.17 -4.63 -10.20
N ALA A 347 12.93 -5.79 -9.55
CA ALA A 347 13.30 -5.99 -8.15
C ALA A 347 14.82 -5.83 -7.92
N ARG A 348 15.64 -6.26 -8.89
CA ARG A 348 17.11 -6.09 -8.81
C ARG A 348 17.54 -4.64 -9.00
N ARG A 349 16.83 -3.87 -9.82
CA ARG A 349 17.10 -2.45 -10.04
C ARG A 349 16.68 -1.62 -8.83
N GLY A 350 15.48 -1.85 -8.30
CA GLY A 350 14.99 -1.22 -7.07
C GLY A 350 15.92 -1.50 -5.88
N ALA A 351 16.34 -2.76 -5.71
CA ALA A 351 17.33 -3.13 -4.71
C ALA A 351 18.69 -2.41 -4.89
N SER A 352 19.08 -2.09 -6.13
CA SER A 352 20.30 -1.33 -6.40
C SER A 352 20.14 0.17 -6.08
N GLU A 353 18.98 0.74 -6.37
CA GLU A 353 18.67 2.14 -6.05
C GLU A 353 18.58 2.35 -4.54
N THR A 354 17.89 1.44 -3.82
CA THR A 354 17.84 1.42 -2.36
C THR A 354 19.23 1.32 -1.74
N ARG A 355 20.10 0.44 -2.25
CA ARG A 355 21.49 0.33 -1.76
C ARG A 355 22.28 1.61 -1.97
N ARG A 356 22.17 2.23 -3.15
CA ARG A 356 22.87 3.49 -3.46
C ARG A 356 22.40 4.60 -2.52
N PHE A 357 21.09 4.72 -2.33
CA PHE A 357 20.49 5.71 -1.44
C PHE A 357 21.01 5.57 -0.01
N MET A 358 21.04 4.34 0.51
CA MET A 358 21.58 4.06 1.85
C MET A 358 23.08 4.34 1.98
N CYS A 359 23.88 4.06 0.94
CA CYS A 359 25.31 4.41 0.93
C CYS A 359 25.53 5.93 0.97
N ASP A 360 24.73 6.70 0.22
CA ASP A 360 24.83 8.16 0.20
C ASP A 360 24.38 8.76 1.55
N LEU A 361 23.48 8.09 2.26
CA LEU A 361 22.97 8.51 3.56
C LEU A 361 23.92 8.16 4.73
N PHE A 362 24.63 7.05 4.65
CA PHE A 362 25.56 6.57 5.70
C PHE A 362 27.01 6.49 5.21
N PRO A 363 27.60 7.60 4.70
CA PRO A 363 28.92 7.56 4.06
C PRO A 363 30.07 7.24 5.04
N ALA A 364 29.92 7.59 6.32
CA ALA A 364 30.94 7.41 7.34
C ALA A 364 30.78 6.11 8.16
N LEU A 365 29.72 5.33 7.92
CA LEU A 365 29.35 4.20 8.79
C LEU A 365 30.47 3.16 8.92
N GLU A 366 31.00 2.71 7.79
CA GLU A 366 32.06 1.69 7.77
C GLU A 366 33.33 2.19 8.46
N ALA A 367 33.75 3.43 8.19
CA ALA A 367 34.97 4.00 8.74
C ALA A 367 34.90 4.16 10.28
N GLU A 368 33.79 4.66 10.81
CA GLU A 368 33.60 4.85 12.26
C GLU A 368 33.52 3.50 12.99
N LEU A 369 32.82 2.50 12.43
CA LEU A 369 32.74 1.16 13.01
C LEU A 369 34.08 0.43 12.98
N VAL A 370 34.85 0.53 11.88
CA VAL A 370 36.21 -0.02 11.81
C VAL A 370 37.11 0.66 12.85
N ALA A 371 36.99 1.97 13.04
CA ALA A 371 37.74 2.70 14.07
C ALA A 371 37.34 2.30 15.50
N LEU A 372 36.07 1.95 15.73
CA LEU A 372 35.60 1.43 17.01
C LEU A 372 36.15 0.02 17.27
N VAL A 373 36.06 -0.87 16.28
CA VAL A 373 36.64 -2.24 16.34
C VAL A 373 38.14 -2.17 16.64
N ALA A 374 38.90 -1.30 15.95
CA ALA A 374 40.33 -1.12 16.20
C ALA A 374 40.66 -0.58 17.61
N HIS A 375 39.71 0.02 18.31
CA HIS A 375 39.87 0.42 19.71
C HIS A 375 39.56 -0.73 20.66
N VAL A 376 38.55 -1.54 20.38
CA VAL A 376 38.28 -2.80 21.10
C VAL A 376 39.47 -3.76 20.98
N GLU A 377 40.09 -3.85 19.80
CA GLU A 377 41.32 -4.64 19.57
C GLU A 377 42.48 -4.23 20.48
N ARG A 378 42.59 -2.93 20.81
CA ARG A 378 43.67 -2.39 21.66
C ARG A 378 43.38 -2.48 23.15
N HIS A 379 42.10 -2.62 23.52
CA HIS A 379 41.66 -2.61 24.92
C HIS A 379 41.90 -3.94 25.62
N ASP A 380 41.68 -5.07 24.94
CA ASP A 380 41.82 -6.41 25.51
C ASP A 380 42.65 -7.34 24.62
N PRO A 381 43.56 -8.18 25.17
CA PRO A 381 44.26 -9.23 24.44
C PRO A 381 43.40 -10.15 23.57
N TYR A 382 42.12 -10.37 23.90
CA TYR A 382 41.16 -11.15 23.09
C TYR A 382 40.11 -10.27 22.40
N GLY A 383 40.25 -8.94 22.47
CA GLY A 383 39.32 -7.95 21.94
C GLY A 383 39.07 -8.10 20.44
N ALA A 384 40.09 -8.47 19.66
CA ALA A 384 39.94 -8.73 18.22
C ALA A 384 39.02 -9.92 17.92
N MET A 385 39.16 -11.02 18.67
CA MET A 385 38.31 -12.21 18.53
C MET A 385 36.88 -11.94 19.02
N ARG A 386 36.75 -11.16 20.10
CA ARG A 386 35.47 -10.70 20.65
C ARG A 386 34.71 -9.79 19.68
N ALA A 387 35.39 -8.80 19.11
CA ALA A 387 34.82 -7.91 18.11
C ALA A 387 34.38 -8.66 16.85
N LEU A 388 35.19 -9.61 16.37
CA LEU A 388 34.81 -10.48 15.25
C LEU A 388 33.58 -11.34 15.59
N ALA A 389 33.50 -11.90 16.80
CA ALA A 389 32.32 -12.67 17.22
C ALA A 389 31.06 -11.79 17.29
N CYS A 390 31.15 -10.58 17.84
CA CYS A 390 30.01 -9.66 17.93
C CYS A 390 29.49 -9.22 16.57
N VAL A 391 30.37 -8.75 15.67
CA VAL A 391 29.98 -8.34 14.31
C VAL A 391 29.55 -9.56 13.49
N GLY A 392 30.24 -10.70 13.65
CA GLY A 392 29.93 -11.95 12.97
C GLY A 392 28.54 -12.50 13.30
N ARG A 393 28.11 -12.43 14.57
CA ARG A 393 26.74 -12.84 14.98
C ARG A 393 25.66 -12.11 14.19
N ARG A 394 25.87 -10.82 13.91
CA ARG A 394 24.91 -9.94 13.23
C ARG A 394 24.89 -10.12 11.73
N VAL A 395 26.06 -10.32 11.12
CA VAL A 395 26.16 -10.63 9.69
C VAL A 395 25.61 -12.03 9.39
N LEU A 396 25.83 -13.00 10.27
CA LEU A 396 25.37 -14.39 10.12
C LEU A 396 23.92 -14.62 10.59
N GLY A 397 23.28 -13.63 11.22
CA GLY A 397 21.89 -13.72 11.67
C GLY A 397 21.65 -14.65 12.88
N ALA A 398 22.69 -14.97 13.66
CA ALA A 398 22.64 -16.01 14.70
C ALA A 398 21.92 -15.59 16.01
N GLY A 399 21.11 -14.53 15.98
CA GLY A 399 20.42 -13.98 17.16
C GLY A 399 18.90 -14.17 17.22
N ALA A 400 18.26 -14.69 16.17
CA ALA A 400 16.79 -14.73 16.11
C ALA A 400 16.15 -16.03 16.67
N ASP A 401 16.88 -17.16 16.78
CA ASP A 401 16.23 -18.47 16.99
C ASP A 401 16.70 -19.28 18.21
N ALA A 402 17.30 -18.66 19.24
CA ALA A 402 17.71 -19.40 20.44
C ALA A 402 17.38 -18.69 21.76
N GLY A 403 16.11 -18.74 22.16
CA GLY A 403 15.72 -18.81 23.57
C GLY A 403 14.60 -17.87 24.05
N GLY A 404 13.40 -18.42 24.25
CA GLY A 404 12.35 -17.82 25.11
C GLY A 404 10.95 -17.86 24.49
N GLY A 405 10.12 -18.82 24.92
CA GLY A 405 8.81 -19.10 24.31
C GLY A 405 7.58 -18.58 25.07
N ALA A 406 6.44 -18.76 24.38
CA ALA A 406 5.05 -18.82 24.82
C ALA A 406 4.29 -17.51 25.12
N GLY A 407 3.32 -17.19 24.24
CA GLY A 407 2.15 -16.40 24.61
C GLY A 407 1.45 -15.64 23.48
N ALA A 408 0.39 -16.26 22.94
CA ALA A 408 -0.81 -15.65 22.32
C ALA A 408 -0.74 -15.01 20.92
N ALA A 409 -1.28 -15.80 19.98
CA ALA A 409 -1.98 -15.48 18.74
C ALA A 409 -2.64 -14.09 18.59
N GLY A 410 -2.59 -13.55 17.36
CA GLY A 410 -3.58 -12.57 16.90
C GLY A 410 -3.26 -11.75 15.65
N GLY A 411 -3.30 -12.37 14.45
CA GLY A 411 -3.92 -11.74 13.26
C GLY A 411 -3.07 -10.96 12.25
N ALA A 412 -3.24 -11.34 10.98
CA ALA A 412 -2.89 -10.69 9.71
C ALA A 412 -1.40 -10.71 9.33
N GLY A 413 -0.93 -11.25 8.20
CA GLY A 413 -1.59 -11.52 6.93
C GLY A 413 -0.68 -10.99 5.82
N ALA A 414 -0.17 -11.91 4.99
CA ALA A 414 0.51 -11.71 3.71
C ALA A 414 1.99 -11.23 3.70
N ALA A 415 2.85 -12.18 3.29
CA ALA A 415 3.99 -12.05 2.36
C ALA A 415 5.30 -12.65 2.91
N GLY A 416 5.36 -13.98 2.90
CA GLY A 416 6.62 -14.70 2.91
C GLY A 416 7.25 -14.59 1.51
N GLY A 417 8.38 -13.89 1.41
CA GLY A 417 9.17 -13.78 0.20
C GLY A 417 10.42 -12.95 0.47
N ALA A 418 11.59 -13.59 0.31
CA ALA A 418 12.93 -13.06 0.56
C ALA A 418 13.26 -12.77 2.04
N SER A 419 14.25 -13.47 2.58
CA SER A 419 15.12 -12.88 3.60
C SER A 419 15.89 -11.74 2.91
N ASP A 420 15.21 -10.62 2.65
CA ASP A 420 15.76 -9.46 1.97
C ASP A 420 17.06 -9.10 2.66
N ALA A 421 18.15 -9.08 1.90
CA ALA A 421 19.46 -8.72 2.40
C ALA A 421 19.42 -7.26 2.85
N ARG A 422 19.01 -7.03 4.12
CA ARG A 422 18.99 -5.73 4.77
C ARG A 422 20.34 -5.05 4.53
N TRP A 423 20.29 -3.80 4.10
CA TRP A 423 21.49 -3.05 3.76
C TRP A 423 22.47 -3.01 4.96
N ALA A 424 21.95 -2.88 6.18
CA ALA A 424 22.73 -2.93 7.41
C ALA A 424 23.62 -4.18 7.52
N ARG A 425 23.09 -5.36 7.16
CA ARG A 425 23.88 -6.62 7.17
C ARG A 425 24.99 -6.60 6.13
N ALA A 426 24.73 -6.05 4.94
CA ALA A 426 25.74 -5.90 3.90
C ALA A 426 26.83 -4.89 4.31
N ALA A 427 26.46 -3.77 4.93
CA ALA A 427 27.40 -2.78 5.44
C ALA A 427 28.29 -3.36 6.56
N LEU A 428 27.70 -4.11 7.49
CA LEU A 428 28.42 -4.79 8.56
C LEU A 428 29.36 -5.91 8.05
N ALA A 429 29.13 -6.46 6.86
CA ALA A 429 30.03 -7.45 6.28
C ALA A 429 31.42 -6.87 5.98
N GLY A 430 31.52 -5.62 5.54
CA GLY A 430 32.80 -4.91 5.37
C GLY A 430 33.56 -4.78 6.70
N VAL A 431 32.83 -4.38 7.75
CA VAL A 431 33.36 -4.29 9.12
C VAL A 431 33.79 -5.66 9.65
N ALA A 432 33.04 -6.72 9.38
CA ALA A 432 33.38 -8.08 9.78
C ALA A 432 34.68 -8.57 9.12
N VAL A 433 34.91 -8.22 7.85
CA VAL A 433 36.17 -8.53 7.16
C VAL A 433 37.35 -7.79 7.80
N ALA A 434 37.17 -6.53 8.19
CA ALA A 434 38.18 -5.76 8.91
C ALA A 434 38.49 -6.39 10.28
N ALA A 435 37.46 -6.72 11.06
CA ALA A 435 37.59 -7.40 12.35
C ALA A 435 38.28 -8.76 12.21
N LYS A 436 37.96 -9.52 11.16
CA LYS A 436 38.60 -10.82 10.87
C LYS A 436 40.09 -10.65 10.63
N ARG A 437 40.48 -9.68 9.80
CA ARG A 437 41.90 -9.38 9.54
C ARG A 437 42.63 -8.98 10.82
N GLY A 438 41.98 -8.26 11.73
CA GLY A 438 42.53 -7.93 13.05
C GLY A 438 42.73 -9.16 13.94
N ALA A 439 41.72 -10.03 14.01
CA ALA A 439 41.79 -11.30 14.71
C ALA A 439 42.91 -12.21 14.17
N ASP A 440 43.01 -12.36 12.84
CA ASP A 440 44.04 -13.16 12.18
C ASP A 440 45.45 -12.63 12.51
N ARG A 441 45.66 -11.31 12.54
CA ARG A 441 46.92 -10.68 12.96
C ARG A 441 47.25 -10.99 14.42
N CYS A 442 46.30 -10.80 15.33
CA CYS A 442 46.50 -11.08 16.76
C CYS A 442 46.86 -12.55 17.01
N VAL A 443 46.18 -13.47 16.33
CA VAL A 443 46.50 -14.90 16.39
C VAL A 443 47.90 -15.17 15.85
N ALA A 444 48.27 -14.59 14.71
CA ALA A 444 49.61 -14.76 14.13
C ALA A 444 50.73 -14.24 15.04
N GLU A 445 50.55 -13.07 15.67
CA GLU A 445 51.51 -12.50 16.62
C GLU A 445 51.70 -13.38 17.85
N ARG A 446 50.61 -13.93 18.39
CA ARG A 446 50.67 -14.88 19.52
C ARG A 446 51.33 -16.19 19.14
N LEU A 447 51.03 -16.72 17.96
CA LEU A 447 51.70 -17.91 17.40
C LEU A 447 53.20 -17.67 17.21
N ALA A 448 53.60 -16.48 16.79
CA ALA A 448 55.00 -16.09 16.66
C ALA A 448 55.70 -15.95 18.02
N ALA A 449 55.00 -15.47 19.05
CA ALA A 449 55.52 -15.30 20.41
C ALA A 449 55.66 -16.60 21.23
N LEU A 450 55.11 -17.72 20.75
CA LEU A 450 55.27 -19.02 21.39
C LEU A 450 56.73 -19.53 21.28
N PRO A 451 57.32 -20.09 22.36
CA PRO A 451 58.67 -20.64 22.33
C PRO A 451 58.76 -21.82 21.36
N ASP A 452 59.92 -21.99 20.70
CA ASP A 452 60.12 -22.95 19.60
C ASP A 452 59.80 -24.41 19.97
N ALA A 453 59.91 -24.77 21.26
CA ALA A 453 59.51 -26.07 21.79
C ALA A 453 58.01 -26.38 21.62
N VAL A 454 57.13 -25.38 21.58
CA VAL A 454 55.68 -25.56 21.37
C VAL A 454 55.33 -25.51 19.87
N LYS A 455 56.12 -24.79 19.06
CA LYS A 455 55.99 -24.77 17.59
C LYS A 455 56.39 -26.11 16.94
N GLN A 456 57.33 -26.84 17.53
CA GLN A 456 57.76 -28.16 17.05
C GLN A 456 56.77 -29.29 17.33
N VAL A 457 55.83 -29.12 18.26
CA VAL A 457 54.87 -30.19 18.66
C VAL A 457 53.60 -30.20 17.80
N CYS A 458 53.28 -29.15 17.04
CA CYS A 458 52.07 -29.09 16.20
C CYS A 458 52.30 -28.27 14.91
N PRO A 459 52.48 -28.92 13.74
CA PRO A 459 52.98 -28.27 12.52
C PRO A 459 51.94 -27.50 11.70
N SER A 460 50.73 -27.24 12.21
CA SER A 460 49.73 -26.45 11.46
C SER A 460 48.83 -25.54 12.32
N PRO A 461 48.49 -24.34 11.82
CA PRO A 461 47.70 -23.33 12.55
C PRO A 461 46.24 -23.75 12.84
N SER A 462 45.70 -24.75 12.12
CA SER A 462 44.36 -25.32 12.34
C SER A 462 44.23 -26.06 13.70
N VAL A 463 45.33 -26.65 14.18
CA VAL A 463 45.34 -27.42 15.44
C VAL A 463 45.26 -26.49 16.66
N TYR A 464 45.81 -25.27 16.57
CA TYR A 464 45.74 -24.28 17.64
C TYR A 464 44.31 -23.86 17.97
N LEU A 465 43.47 -23.62 16.96
CA LEU A 465 42.06 -23.26 17.19
C LEU A 465 41.30 -24.38 17.92
N SER A 466 41.58 -25.64 17.55
CA SER A 466 40.93 -26.82 18.09
C SER A 466 41.35 -27.12 19.54
N VAL A 467 42.62 -26.90 19.88
CA VAL A 467 43.15 -27.08 21.24
C VAL A 467 42.72 -25.94 22.17
N PHE A 468 42.68 -24.70 21.67
CA PHE A 468 42.22 -23.54 22.45
C PHE A 468 40.72 -23.60 22.76
N ILE A 469 39.89 -24.08 21.82
CA ILE A 469 38.46 -24.35 22.05
C ILE A 469 38.26 -25.50 23.05
N ARG A 470 39.14 -26.51 23.06
CA ARG A 470 39.09 -27.64 24.03
C ARG A 470 39.47 -27.23 25.45
N LEU A 471 40.39 -26.29 25.62
CA LEU A 471 40.84 -25.80 26.93
C LEU A 471 39.81 -24.92 27.66
N ARG A 472 38.73 -24.49 26.99
CA ARG A 472 37.63 -23.71 27.58
C ARG A 472 36.45 -24.58 28.05
N ARG A 473 36.56 -25.92 27.92
CA ARG A 473 35.55 -26.92 28.34
C ARG A 473 35.93 -27.65 29.65
N ILE A 474 36.98 -27.17 30.33
CA ILE A 474 37.36 -27.48 31.70
C ILE A 474 37.30 -26.15 32.45
#